data_AF-A0A531KVV2-F1
#
_entry.id   AF-A0A531KVV2-F1
#
_cell.length_a   1.000
_cell.length_b   1.000
_cell.length_c   1.000
_cell.angle_alpha   90.00
_cell.angle_beta   90.00
_cell.angle_gamma   90.00
#
_symmetry.space_group_name_H-M   'P 1'
#
loop_
_entity.id
_entity.type
_entity.pdbx_description
1 polymer ?
#
loop_
_entity_poly.entity_id
_entity_poly.type
_entity_poly.pdbx_seq_one_letter_code
_entity_poly.pdbx_strand_id
1 'polypeptide(L)'
;VWRGELNNPIRTLLLDAARDLPFCDVGTPKPTAAPEYRKPYLSIDQQRRCRYIISLEGNDVATNLKWIMSSNSLCLMPPPTYETWFAESELVAGVHYVPLEPDFTDLAERVQYLERHPTEAERIVAAANAYCRKFADERAEQAICLLVLYKYFVLSGQIEPDPEVWHFISG
;
A
#
# COMPACT_ATOMS: atom_id res chain seq x y z
N VAL A 1 -1.51 8.82 10.29
CA VAL A 1 -0.07 8.76 10.66
C VAL A 1 0.77 8.42 9.44
N TRP A 2 2.01 8.90 9.39
CA TRP A 2 3.01 8.48 8.41
C TRP A 2 4.43 8.62 8.97
N ARG A 3 5.30 7.67 8.64
CA ARG A 3 6.75 7.76 8.86
C ARG A 3 7.49 7.26 7.63
N GLY A 4 8.39 8.07 7.09
CA GLY A 4 9.18 7.66 5.93
C GLY A 4 10.36 8.58 5.64
N GLU A 5 11.12 8.23 4.60
CA GLU A 5 12.24 9.03 4.11
C GLU A 5 11.77 10.07 3.08
N LEU A 6 12.46 11.21 2.99
CA LEU A 6 12.19 12.26 2.01
C LEU A 6 13.04 12.04 0.74
N ASN A 7 12.86 10.88 0.12
CA ASN A 7 13.61 10.45 -1.06
C ASN A 7 12.97 10.90 -2.39
N ASN A 8 11.79 11.52 -2.35
CA ASN A 8 11.11 12.07 -3.52
C ASN A 8 10.28 13.32 -3.15
N PRO A 9 9.88 14.15 -4.14
CA PRO A 9 9.14 15.39 -3.88
C PRO A 9 7.75 15.19 -3.26
N ILE A 10 7.04 14.13 -3.65
CA ILE A 10 5.66 13.89 -3.17
C ILE A 10 5.60 13.67 -1.66
N ARG A 11 6.65 13.08 -1.05
CA ARG A 11 6.71 12.91 0.40
C ARG A 11 6.97 14.22 1.15
N THR A 12 7.73 15.15 0.57
CA THR A 12 7.84 16.51 1.12
C THR A 12 6.50 17.23 1.01
N LEU A 13 5.81 17.09 -0.13
CA LEU A 13 4.48 17.68 -0.34
C LEU A 13 3.45 17.18 0.68
N LEU A 14 3.45 15.89 1.01
CA LEU A 14 2.64 15.37 2.11
C LEU A 14 2.95 16.11 3.42
N LEU A 15 4.23 16.26 3.75
CA LEU A 15 4.59 16.90 5.01
C LEU A 15 4.13 18.35 5.04
N ASP A 16 4.27 19.09 3.93
CA ASP A 16 3.80 20.47 3.83
C ASP A 16 2.29 20.58 3.99
N ALA A 17 1.52 19.69 3.35
CA ALA A 17 0.07 19.69 3.43
C ALA A 17 -0.49 19.24 4.79
N ALA A 18 0.21 18.35 5.50
CA ALA A 18 -0.35 17.63 6.64
C ALA A 18 0.25 17.98 8.02
N ARG A 19 1.45 18.58 8.07
CA ARG A 19 2.18 18.87 9.33
C ARG A 19 1.43 19.76 10.32
N ASP A 20 0.63 20.70 9.81
CA ASP A 20 -0.08 21.69 10.61
C ASP A 20 -1.52 21.24 10.93
N LEU A 21 -1.94 20.07 10.42
CA LEU A 21 -3.22 19.46 10.77
C LEU A 21 -3.12 18.83 12.17
N PRO A 22 -3.95 19.23 13.14
CA PRO A 22 -3.79 18.83 14.55
C PRO A 22 -4.05 17.33 14.79
N PHE A 23 -4.73 16.65 13.86
CA PHE A 23 -5.01 15.22 13.92
C PHE A 23 -3.98 14.38 13.14
N CYS A 24 -2.99 15.01 12.50
CA CYS A 24 -1.97 14.33 11.71
C CYS A 24 -0.67 14.19 12.49
N ASP A 25 -0.20 12.96 12.62
CA ASP A 25 1.17 12.67 13.05
C ASP A 25 1.98 12.14 11.86
N VAL A 26 2.58 13.05 11.09
CA VAL A 26 3.39 12.76 9.91
C VAL A 26 4.79 13.34 10.06
N GLY A 27 5.80 12.65 9.52
CA GLY A 27 7.17 13.16 9.48
C GLY A 27 8.22 12.09 9.18
N THR A 28 9.48 12.48 9.27
CA THR A 28 10.62 11.60 9.01
C THR A 28 11.47 11.38 10.27
N PRO A 29 11.94 10.15 10.54
CA PRO A 29 12.87 9.88 11.63
C PRO A 29 14.32 10.24 11.28
N LYS A 30 14.62 10.70 10.05
CA LYS A 30 15.98 11.01 9.62
C LYS A 30 16.52 12.23 10.36
N PRO A 31 17.64 12.10 11.11
CA PRO A 31 18.23 13.22 11.84
C PRO A 31 18.71 14.36 10.93
N THR A 32 19.02 14.04 9.67
CA THR A 32 19.50 14.98 8.65
C THR A 32 18.40 15.82 8.01
N ALA A 33 17.12 15.50 8.26
CA ALA A 33 16.01 16.28 7.73
C ALA A 33 15.82 17.60 8.48
N ALA A 34 15.16 18.55 7.83
CA ALA A 34 14.82 19.83 8.42
C ALA A 34 14.03 19.64 9.74
N PRO A 35 14.35 20.41 10.81
CA PRO A 35 13.73 20.26 12.14
C PRO A 35 12.22 20.10 12.14
N GLU A 36 11.57 20.84 11.25
CA GLU A 36 10.13 20.93 11.11
C GLU A 36 9.47 19.68 10.51
N TYR A 37 10.25 18.84 9.81
CA TYR A 37 9.80 17.55 9.28
C TYR A 37 10.17 16.37 10.18
N ARG A 38 11.02 16.60 11.18
CA ARG A 38 11.53 15.53 12.04
C ARG A 38 10.47 15.06 13.03
N LYS A 39 10.26 13.75 13.09
CA LYS A 39 9.43 13.06 14.08
C LYS A 39 10.16 11.82 14.60
N PRO A 40 9.88 11.38 15.84
CA PRO A 40 10.42 10.11 16.33
C PRO A 40 10.03 8.95 15.42
N TYR A 41 10.90 7.95 15.34
CA TYR A 41 10.59 6.68 14.70
C TYR A 41 9.32 6.05 15.31
N LEU A 42 8.49 5.42 14.46
CA LEU A 42 7.38 4.59 14.88
C LEU A 42 7.51 3.19 14.27
N SER A 43 7.43 2.16 15.11
CA SER A 43 7.31 0.78 14.63
C SER A 43 5.99 0.55 13.89
N ILE A 44 5.91 -0.54 13.13
CA ILE A 44 4.68 -0.95 12.45
C ILE A 44 3.53 -1.09 13.45
N ASP A 45 3.77 -1.73 14.60
CA ASP A 45 2.74 -1.91 15.64
C ASP A 45 2.26 -0.60 16.25
N GLN A 46 3.15 0.40 16.39
CA GLN A 46 2.74 1.72 16.86
C GLN A 46 1.87 2.43 15.81
N GLN A 47 2.24 2.35 14.53
CA GLN A 47 1.45 2.96 13.45
C GLN A 47 0.07 2.29 13.30
N ARG A 48 -0.02 0.97 13.47
CA ARG A 48 -1.28 0.19 13.45
C ARG A 48 -2.27 0.54 14.56
N ARG A 49 -1.84 1.25 15.60
CA ARG A 49 -2.75 1.79 16.62
C ARG A 49 -3.52 3.03 16.13
N CYS A 50 -3.11 3.62 15.01
CA CYS A 50 -3.81 4.74 14.40
C CYS A 50 -4.94 4.25 13.48
N ARG A 51 -6.06 4.99 13.44
CA ARG A 51 -7.18 4.68 12.54
C ARG A 51 -6.84 4.86 11.06
N TYR A 52 -6.02 5.87 10.73
CA TYR A 52 -5.65 6.20 9.36
C TYR A 52 -4.14 6.15 9.18
N ILE A 53 -3.68 5.44 8.16
CA ILE A 53 -2.26 5.36 7.80
C ILE A 53 -2.11 5.73 6.33
N ILE A 54 -1.16 6.63 6.05
CA ILE A 54 -0.88 7.06 4.69
C ILE A 54 0.10 6.07 4.05
N SER A 55 -0.18 5.61 2.83
CA SER A 55 0.74 4.83 2.03
C SER A 55 1.25 5.69 0.86
N LEU A 56 2.58 5.78 0.75
CA LEU A 56 3.25 6.65 -0.22
C LEU A 56 4.44 5.95 -0.83
N GLU A 57 4.40 5.85 -2.15
CA GLU A 57 5.49 5.31 -2.96
C GLU A 57 6.78 6.12 -2.75
N GLY A 58 7.90 5.42 -2.89
CA GLY A 58 9.24 5.93 -2.67
C GLY A 58 10.00 6.02 -3.98
N ASN A 59 11.03 5.19 -4.08
CA ASN A 59 11.70 4.95 -5.37
C ASN A 59 10.93 3.93 -6.23
N ASP A 60 10.02 3.20 -5.60
CA ASP A 60 9.18 2.12 -6.13
C ASP A 60 7.94 2.03 -5.21
N VAL A 61 7.28 0.86 -5.14
CA VAL A 61 6.14 0.60 -4.26
C VAL A 61 6.33 1.05 -2.81
N ALA A 62 5.21 1.46 -2.20
CA ALA A 62 5.15 1.72 -0.78
C ALA A 62 5.23 0.39 0.01
N THR A 63 6.35 0.15 0.70
CA THR A 63 6.54 -1.05 1.53
C THR A 63 5.47 -1.20 2.62
N ASN A 64 4.82 -0.10 3.01
CA ASN A 64 3.79 -0.13 4.02
C ASN A 64 2.41 -0.60 3.55
N LEU A 65 2.14 -0.55 2.25
CA LEU A 65 0.82 -0.81 1.69
C LEU A 65 0.22 -2.14 2.19
N LYS A 66 0.99 -3.22 2.05
CA LYS A 66 0.52 -4.59 2.35
C LYS A 66 0.16 -4.76 3.82
N TRP A 67 0.96 -4.21 4.73
CA TRP A 67 0.72 -4.35 6.16
C TRP A 67 -0.35 -3.39 6.69
N ILE A 68 -0.64 -2.27 6.00
CA ILE A 68 -1.79 -1.41 6.29
C ILE A 68 -3.07 -2.13 5.86
N MET A 69 -3.11 -2.62 4.62
CA MET A 69 -4.28 -3.27 4.01
C MET A 69 -4.71 -4.56 4.74
N SER A 70 -3.78 -5.20 5.46
CA SER A 70 -4.02 -6.38 6.31
C SER A 70 -4.26 -6.06 7.79
N SER A 71 -4.38 -4.77 8.14
CA SER A 71 -4.64 -4.32 9.51
C SER A 71 -6.05 -3.74 9.65
N ASN A 72 -6.39 -3.31 10.86
CA ASN A 72 -7.63 -2.56 11.13
C ASN A 72 -7.50 -1.05 10.88
N SER A 73 -6.37 -0.60 10.33
CA SER A 73 -6.18 0.79 9.93
C SER A 73 -6.62 1.00 8.49
N LEU A 74 -7.26 2.13 8.22
CA LEU A 74 -7.65 2.54 6.89
C LEU A 74 -6.47 3.14 6.12
N CYS A 75 -6.24 2.63 4.91
CA CYS A 75 -5.22 3.11 4.00
C CYS A 75 -5.70 4.37 3.26
N LEU A 76 -4.91 5.44 3.34
CA LEU A 76 -5.07 6.63 2.50
C LEU A 76 -3.85 6.72 1.58
N MET A 77 -4.05 6.84 0.28
CA MET A 77 -2.94 6.88 -0.67
C MET A 77 -3.36 7.51 -2.00
N PRO A 78 -2.43 8.11 -2.76
CA PRO A 78 -2.62 8.32 -4.19
C PRO A 78 -2.83 6.98 -4.91
N PRO A 79 -3.41 6.97 -6.14
CA PRO A 79 -3.49 5.76 -6.95
C PRO A 79 -2.10 5.13 -7.12
N PRO A 80 -1.97 3.79 -6.97
CA PRO A 80 -0.68 3.12 -7.12
C PRO A 80 -0.18 3.25 -8.56
N THR A 81 1.13 3.40 -8.74
CA THR A 81 1.74 3.57 -10.08
C THR A 81 2.66 2.42 -10.47
N TYR A 82 3.04 1.58 -9.51
CA TYR A 82 3.87 0.40 -9.73
C TYR A 82 3.07 -0.88 -9.56
N GLU A 83 3.41 -1.90 -10.36
CA GLU A 83 2.80 -3.22 -10.30
C GLU A 83 3.79 -4.24 -9.74
N THR A 84 3.33 -5.05 -8.79
CA THR A 84 4.10 -6.15 -8.22
C THR A 84 3.26 -7.41 -8.12
N TRP A 85 3.83 -8.44 -7.51
CA TRP A 85 3.13 -9.61 -6.98
C TRP A 85 1.78 -9.29 -6.31
N PHE A 86 1.67 -8.15 -5.62
CA PHE A 86 0.45 -7.78 -4.90
C PHE A 86 -0.69 -7.27 -5.81
N ALA A 87 -0.48 -7.23 -7.13
CA ALA A 87 -1.44 -6.81 -8.14
C ALA A 87 -2.06 -5.43 -7.85
N GLU A 88 -1.23 -4.42 -7.61
CA GLU A 88 -1.66 -3.06 -7.26
C GLU A 88 -2.72 -2.48 -8.21
N SER A 89 -2.68 -2.84 -9.49
CA SER A 89 -3.67 -2.46 -10.51
C SER A 89 -5.10 -2.97 -10.22
N GLU A 90 -5.26 -4.02 -9.42
CA GLU A 90 -6.57 -4.52 -8.96
C GLU A 90 -7.12 -3.72 -7.76
N LEU A 91 -6.35 -2.81 -7.17
CA LEU A 91 -6.80 -2.01 -6.04
C LEU A 91 -7.79 -0.93 -6.49
N VAL A 92 -9.06 -1.12 -6.12
CA VAL A 92 -10.14 -0.17 -6.45
C VAL A 92 -10.25 0.94 -5.38
N ALA A 93 -10.15 2.19 -5.82
CA ALA A 93 -10.35 3.38 -5.00
C ALA A 93 -11.77 3.43 -4.40
N GLY A 94 -11.90 3.79 -3.12
CA GLY A 94 -13.17 3.79 -2.39
C GLY A 94 -13.69 2.39 -2.03
N VAL A 95 -12.98 1.34 -2.42
CA VAL A 95 -13.28 -0.05 -2.05
C VAL A 95 -12.16 -0.63 -1.18
N HIS A 96 -10.90 -0.57 -1.63
CA HIS A 96 -9.77 -1.10 -0.86
C HIS A 96 -8.98 -0.01 -0.12
N TYR A 97 -9.04 1.24 -0.57
CA TYR A 97 -8.38 2.38 0.09
C TYR A 97 -9.15 3.67 -0.17
N VAL A 98 -8.80 4.73 0.55
CA VAL A 98 -9.29 6.08 0.30
C VAL A 98 -8.29 6.81 -0.59
N PRO A 99 -8.68 7.19 -1.83
CA PRO A 99 -7.78 7.94 -2.71
C PRO A 99 -7.51 9.33 -2.13
N LEU A 100 -6.27 9.78 -2.28
CA LEU A 100 -5.84 11.16 -2.02
C LEU A 100 -5.49 11.84 -3.33
N GLU A 101 -5.71 13.15 -3.39
CA GLU A 101 -5.21 13.97 -4.50
C GLU A 101 -3.68 13.99 -4.52
N PRO A 102 -3.04 14.18 -5.69
CA PRO A 102 -1.58 14.21 -5.82
C PRO A 102 -0.90 15.26 -4.94
N ASP A 103 -1.61 16.31 -4.54
CA ASP A 103 -1.14 17.40 -3.68
C ASP A 103 -1.62 17.35 -2.24
N PHE A 104 -2.39 16.31 -1.87
CA PHE A 104 -2.93 16.08 -0.52
C PHE A 104 -3.84 17.18 0.02
N THR A 105 -4.34 18.08 -0.83
CA THR A 105 -5.24 19.16 -0.41
C THR A 105 -6.56 18.65 0.15
N ASP A 106 -6.99 17.45 -0.26
CA ASP A 106 -8.22 16.79 0.20
C ASP A 106 -8.05 15.99 1.50
N LEU A 107 -6.83 15.81 2.02
CA LEU A 107 -6.55 14.94 3.16
C LEU A 107 -7.43 15.26 4.38
N ALA A 108 -7.56 16.55 4.72
CA ALA A 108 -8.33 16.96 5.89
C ALA A 108 -9.83 16.72 5.71
N GLU A 109 -10.36 16.97 4.51
CA GLU A 109 -11.75 16.72 4.17
C GLU A 109 -12.07 15.23 4.23
N ARG A 110 -11.23 14.37 3.62
CA ARG A 110 -11.39 12.92 3.62
C ARG A 110 -11.46 12.35 5.03
N VAL A 111 -10.52 12.74 5.90
CA VAL A 111 -10.50 12.27 7.29
C VAL A 111 -11.75 12.75 8.03
N GLN A 112 -12.13 14.02 7.93
CA GLN A 112 -13.33 14.54 8.58
C GLN A 112 -14.63 13.88 8.09
N TYR A 113 -14.71 13.57 6.80
CA TYR A 113 -15.82 12.83 6.23
C TYR A 113 -15.91 11.43 6.85
N LEU A 114 -14.81 10.69 6.91
CA LEU A 114 -14.79 9.31 7.43
C LEU A 114 -15.03 9.24 8.94
N GLU A 115 -14.61 10.26 9.71
CA GLU A 115 -14.99 10.37 11.13
C GLU A 115 -16.50 10.50 11.34
N ARG A 116 -17.23 11.09 10.38
CA ARG A 116 -18.70 11.18 10.40
C ARG A 116 -19.39 9.94 9.79
N HIS A 117 -18.64 9.10 9.08
CA HIS A 117 -19.14 7.90 8.38
C HIS A 117 -18.31 6.66 8.74
N PRO A 118 -18.26 6.26 10.02
CA PRO A 118 -17.40 5.17 10.47
C PRO A 118 -17.71 3.82 9.79
N THR A 119 -18.98 3.54 9.48
CA THR A 119 -19.38 2.32 8.76
C THR A 119 -18.79 2.24 7.36
N GLU A 120 -18.59 3.39 6.69
CA GLU A 120 -17.93 3.43 5.39
C GLU A 120 -16.44 3.11 5.51
N ALA A 121 -15.77 3.69 6.51
CA ALA A 121 -14.37 3.39 6.81
C ALA A 121 -14.17 1.89 7.11
N GLU A 122 -15.03 1.30 7.94
CA GLU A 122 -15.00 -0.13 8.29
C GLU A 122 -15.21 -1.02 7.05
N ARG A 123 -16.12 -0.64 6.15
CA ARG A 123 -16.35 -1.36 4.89
C ARG A 123 -15.09 -1.39 4.02
N ILE A 124 -14.39 -0.26 3.90
CA ILE A 124 -13.15 -0.17 3.10
C ILE A 124 -12.06 -1.04 3.72
N VAL A 125 -11.87 -0.97 5.04
CA VAL A 125 -10.93 -1.84 5.76
C VAL A 125 -11.25 -3.32 5.55
N ALA A 126 -12.52 -3.71 5.68
CA ALA A 126 -12.94 -5.09 5.49
C ALA A 126 -12.66 -5.61 4.07
N ALA A 127 -12.88 -4.78 3.06
CA ALA A 127 -12.59 -5.11 1.66
C ALA A 127 -11.07 -5.17 1.40
N ALA A 128 -10.27 -4.26 1.96
CA ALA A 128 -8.80 -4.32 1.92
C ALA A 128 -8.27 -5.63 2.52
N ASN A 129 -8.78 -6.00 3.70
CA ASN A 129 -8.42 -7.24 4.36
C ASN A 129 -8.84 -8.46 3.52
N ALA A 130 -10.01 -8.41 2.87
CA ALA A 130 -10.46 -9.47 1.96
C ALA A 130 -9.55 -9.64 0.76
N TYR A 131 -9.10 -8.52 0.18
CA TYR A 131 -8.11 -8.51 -0.88
C TYR A 131 -6.81 -9.20 -0.43
N CYS A 132 -6.29 -8.82 0.74
CA CYS A 132 -5.06 -9.41 1.29
C CYS A 132 -5.17 -10.92 1.56
N ARG A 133 -6.36 -11.43 1.91
CA ARG A 133 -6.56 -12.87 2.17
C ARG A 133 -6.34 -13.75 0.94
N LYS A 134 -6.40 -13.19 -0.28
CA LYS A 134 -6.08 -13.93 -1.52
C LYS A 134 -4.64 -14.47 -1.54
N PHE A 135 -3.75 -13.81 -0.79
CA PHE A 135 -2.31 -14.08 -0.75
C PHE A 135 -1.87 -14.88 0.49
N ALA A 136 -2.82 -15.45 1.23
CA ALA A 136 -2.54 -16.15 2.48
C ALA A 136 -2.39 -17.68 2.31
N ASP A 137 -2.70 -18.22 1.12
CA ASP A 137 -2.58 -19.65 0.84
C ASP A 137 -1.16 -19.99 0.36
N GLU A 138 -0.30 -20.40 1.30
CA GLU A 138 1.10 -20.76 1.03
C GLU A 138 1.28 -21.80 -0.09
N ARG A 139 0.32 -22.73 -0.27
CA ARG A 139 0.40 -23.74 -1.33
C ARG A 139 0.11 -23.13 -2.68
N ALA A 140 -0.90 -22.26 -2.75
CA ALA A 140 -1.20 -21.51 -3.96
C ALA A 140 -0.02 -20.59 -4.33
N GLU A 141 0.55 -19.88 -3.36
CA GLU A 141 1.74 -19.03 -3.54
C GLU A 141 2.93 -19.81 -4.12
N GLN A 142 3.21 -20.98 -3.54
CA GLN A 142 4.30 -21.83 -4.00
C GLN A 142 4.02 -22.36 -5.41
N ALA A 143 2.78 -22.77 -5.70
CA ALA A 143 2.40 -23.23 -7.03
C ALA A 143 2.56 -22.11 -8.06
N ILE A 144 2.11 -20.89 -7.77
CA ILE A 144 2.29 -19.72 -8.65
C ILE A 144 3.76 -19.47 -8.92
N CYS A 145 4.62 -19.46 -7.88
CA CYS A 145 6.07 -19.30 -8.06
C CYS A 145 6.66 -20.36 -9.01
N LEU A 146 6.29 -21.62 -8.84
CA LEU A 146 6.77 -22.72 -9.69
C LEU A 146 6.26 -22.58 -11.13
N LEU A 147 4.99 -22.19 -11.31
CA LEU A 147 4.39 -21.98 -12.64
C LEU A 147 5.03 -20.80 -13.37
N VAL A 148 5.41 -19.72 -12.67
CA VAL A 148 6.16 -18.60 -13.25
C VAL A 148 7.53 -19.07 -13.75
N LEU A 149 8.28 -19.81 -12.92
CA LEU A 149 9.59 -20.35 -13.30
C LEU A 149 9.47 -21.32 -14.49
N TYR A 150 8.49 -22.20 -14.44
CA TYR A 150 8.20 -23.14 -15.51
C TYR A 150 7.88 -22.42 -16.83
N LYS A 151 6.98 -21.42 -16.80
CA LYS A 151 6.65 -20.59 -17.97
C LYS A 151 7.89 -19.92 -18.53
N TYR A 152 8.75 -19.37 -17.66
CA TYR A 152 10.00 -18.76 -18.06
C TYR A 152 10.93 -19.77 -18.76
N PHE A 153 11.14 -20.96 -18.20
CA PHE A 153 12.02 -21.99 -18.80
C PHE A 153 11.52 -22.51 -20.15
N VAL A 154 10.20 -22.63 -20.32
CA VAL A 154 9.61 -22.97 -21.63
C VAL A 154 9.85 -21.85 -22.64
N LEU A 155 9.52 -20.60 -22.28
CA LEU A 155 9.65 -19.47 -23.20
C LEU A 155 11.10 -19.10 -23.52
N SER A 156 12.06 -19.43 -22.66
CA SER A 156 13.49 -19.27 -22.90
C SER A 156 14.13 -20.43 -23.67
N GLY A 157 13.37 -21.50 -23.97
CA GLY A 157 13.87 -22.68 -24.68
C GLY A 157 14.78 -23.59 -23.85
N GLN A 158 14.75 -23.47 -22.51
CA GLN A 158 15.52 -24.32 -21.61
C GLN A 158 14.87 -25.70 -21.41
N ILE A 159 13.54 -25.79 -21.54
CA ILE A 159 12.76 -27.03 -21.49
C ILE A 159 11.63 -26.99 -22.54
N GLU A 160 11.15 -28.17 -22.93
CA GLU A 160 9.93 -28.31 -23.75
C GLU A 160 8.66 -28.18 -22.88
N PRO A 161 7.54 -27.66 -23.42
CA PRO A 161 6.28 -27.59 -22.71
C PRO A 161 5.69 -29.00 -22.48
N ASP A 162 5.20 -29.20 -21.26
CA ASP A 162 4.37 -30.31 -20.82
C ASP A 162 2.92 -29.92 -21.10
N PRO A 163 2.19 -30.64 -21.97
CA PRO A 163 0.82 -30.30 -22.34
C PRO A 163 -0.13 -30.20 -21.14
N GLU A 164 0.06 -31.00 -20.09
CA GLU A 164 -0.83 -31.01 -18.91
C GLU A 164 -0.69 -29.73 -18.08
N VAL A 165 0.53 -29.20 -17.98
CA VAL A 165 0.81 -27.97 -17.22
C VAL A 165 0.59 -26.73 -18.09
N TRP A 166 1.02 -26.78 -19.35
CA TRP A 166 1.03 -25.64 -20.26
C TRP A 166 -0.38 -25.09 -20.53
N HIS A 167 -1.40 -25.95 -20.59
CA HIS A 167 -2.78 -25.51 -20.81
C HIS A 167 -3.29 -24.55 -19.73
N PHE A 168 -2.81 -24.65 -18.48
CA PHE A 168 -3.24 -23.78 -17.38
C PHE A 168 -2.62 -22.38 -17.41
N ILE A 169 -1.52 -22.18 -18.14
CA ILE A 169 -0.70 -20.96 -18.05
C ILE A 169 -0.43 -20.27 -19.40
N SER A 170 -0.90 -20.85 -20.50
CA SER A 170 -0.73 -20.35 -21.88
C SER A 170 -1.84 -19.41 -22.36
N GLY A 171 -2.71 -18.96 -21.44
CA GLY A 171 -3.75 -17.97 -21.70
C GLY A 171 -3.25 -16.74 -22.45
#